data_AF-A0A919HRE3-F1
#
_entry.id   AF-A0A919HRE3-F1
#
_cell.length_a   1.000
_cell.length_b   1.000
_cell.length_c   1.000
_cell.angle_alpha   90.00
_cell.angle_beta   90.00
_cell.angle_gamma   90.00
#
_symmetry.space_group_name_H-M   'P 1'
#
loop_
_entity.id
_entity.type
_entity.pdbx_description
1 polymer ?
#
loop_
_entity_poly.entity_id
_entity_poly.type
_entity_poly.pdbx_seq_one_letter_code
_entity_poly.pdbx_strand_id
1 'polypeptide(L)' 'MISIPVTNTSVNPARSTAVAIFRGGWALQQLWLFWVMPIVGGILGGVLYRTLLEKRD' A
#
# COMPACT_ATOMS: atom_id res chain seq x y z
N MET A 1 16.18 1.38 2.98
CA MET A 1 15.30 2.09 2.01
C MET A 1 15.24 1.26 0.75
N ILE A 2 14.11 0.61 0.45
CA ILE A 2 14.02 -0.33 -0.70
C ILE A 2 13.15 0.25 -1.82
N SER A 3 11.99 0.85 -1.51
CA SER A 3 11.00 1.26 -2.52
C SER A 3 10.87 2.77 -2.76
N ILE A 4 11.69 3.61 -2.11
CA ILE A 4 11.65 5.07 -2.31
C ILE A 4 11.97 5.44 -3.77
N PRO A 5 13.04 4.91 -4.40
CA PRO A 5 13.37 5.28 -5.78
C PRO A 5 12.34 4.83 -6.81
N VAL A 6 11.44 3.90 -6.45
CA VAL A 6 10.46 3.31 -7.36
C VAL A 6 9.13 4.05 -7.27
N THR A 7 8.58 4.21 -6.05
CA THR A 7 7.24 4.79 -5.86
C THR A 7 7.15 5.80 -4.71
N ASN A 8 8.28 6.33 -4.23
CA ASN A 8 8.34 7.13 -2.99
C ASN A 8 7.71 6.43 -1.77
N THR A 9 7.72 5.09 -1.78
CA THR A 9 7.19 4.20 -0.74
C THR A 9 5.78 4.57 -0.27
N SER A 10 4.74 4.06 -0.94
CA SER A 10 3.35 4.26 -0.49
C SER A 10 3.03 3.39 0.73
N VAL A 11 2.81 2.08 0.52
CA VAL A 11 2.38 1.04 1.49
C VAL A 11 1.24 1.42 2.46
N ASN A 12 0.66 2.61 2.30
CA ASN A 12 -0.38 3.20 3.13
C ASN A 12 -1.25 4.11 2.24
N PRO A 13 -2.49 3.70 1.92
CA PRO A 13 -3.38 4.48 1.06
C PRO A 13 -3.73 5.86 1.61
N ALA A 14 -3.90 6.00 2.94
CA ALA A 14 -4.22 7.28 3.57
C ALA A 14 -3.07 8.28 3.45
N ARG A 15 -1.82 7.83 3.68
CA ARG A 15 -0.61 8.65 3.50
C ARG A 15 -0.49 9.17 2.07
N SER A 16 -0.76 8.32 1.08
CA SER A 16 -0.71 8.70 -0.33
C SER A 16 -1.82 9.68 -0.70
N THR A 17 -3.04 9.48 -0.17
CA THR A 17 -4.19 10.37 -0.41
C THR A 17 -3.95 11.77 0.15
N ALA A 18 -3.43 11.85 1.39
CA ALA A 18 -3.16 13.12 2.06
C ALA A 18 -2.26 14.02 1.21
N VAL A 19 -1.18 13.48 0.62
CA VAL A 19 -0.26 14.26 -0.22
C VAL A 19 -0.84 14.51 -1.63
N ALA A 20 -1.53 13.54 -2.21
CA ALA A 20 -2.04 13.63 -3.58
C ALA A 20 -3.07 14.76 -3.75
N ILE A 21 -3.89 15.05 -2.73
CA ILE A 21 -4.86 16.15 -2.76
C ILE A 21 -4.18 17.50 -2.94
N PHE A 22 -3.11 17.76 -2.17
CA PHE A 22 -2.36 19.02 -2.28
C PHE A 22 -1.47 19.08 -3.51
N ARG A 23 -0.99 17.93 -4.01
CA ARG A 23 -0.19 17.88 -5.24
C ARG A 23 -1.04 18.07 -6.49
N GLY A 24 -2.26 17.52 -6.51
CA GLY A 24 -3.17 17.53 -7.66
C GLY A 24 -2.63 16.80 -8.90
N GLY A 25 -3.33 16.98 -10.02
CA GLY A 25 -2.89 16.52 -11.35
C GLY A 25 -2.53 15.03 -11.41
N TRP A 26 -1.29 14.74 -11.81
CA TRP A 26 -0.80 13.37 -12.00
C TRP A 26 -0.88 12.52 -10.72
N ALA A 27 -0.74 13.12 -9.53
CA ALA A 27 -0.75 12.38 -8.28
C ALA A 27 -2.14 11.80 -7.98
N LEU A 28 -3.20 12.55 -8.29
CA LEU A 28 -4.58 12.07 -8.18
C LEU A 28 -4.89 11.01 -9.26
N GLN A 29 -4.38 11.19 -10.48
CA GLN A 29 -4.55 10.21 -11.57
C GLN A 29 -3.91 8.85 -11.24
N GLN A 30 -2.82 8.83 -10.48
CA GLN A 30 -2.12 7.59 -10.07
C GLN A 30 -2.58 7.06 -8.70
N LEU A 31 -3.40 7.80 -7.95
CA LEU A 31 -3.76 7.47 -6.56
C LEU A 31 -4.42 6.10 -6.40
N TRP A 32 -5.20 5.66 -7.39
CA TRP A 32 -5.90 4.38 -7.36
C TRP A 32 -4.95 3.19 -7.12
N LEU A 33 -3.75 3.22 -7.72
CA LEU A 33 -2.76 2.16 -7.59
C LEU A 33 -2.28 2.02 -6.15
N PHE A 34 -2.15 3.16 -5.47
CA PHE A 34 -1.73 3.25 -4.07
C PHE A 34 -2.84 2.90 -3.07
N TRP A 35 -4.06 2.67 -3.53
CA TRP A 35 -5.11 2.02 -2.75
C TRP A 35 -5.11 0.51 -2.98
N VAL A 36 -5.18 0.09 -4.24
CA VAL A 36 -5.33 -1.32 -4.61
C VAL A 36 -4.13 -2.15 -4.15
N MET A 37 -2.90 -1.74 -4.47
CA MET A 37 -1.72 -2.57 -4.24
C MET A 37 -1.41 -2.78 -2.74
N PRO A 38 -1.44 -1.77 -1.86
CA PRO A 38 -1.20 -1.99 -0.43
C PRO A 38 -2.26 -2.87 0.23
N ILE A 39 -3.53 -2.73 -0.15
CA ILE A 39 -4.62 -3.55 0.40
C ILE A 39 -4.44 -5.00 -0.01
N VAL A 40 -4.21 -5.26 -1.31
CA VAL A 40 -3.95 -6.61 -1.81
C VAL A 40 -2.73 -7.23 -1.10
N GLY A 41 -1.63 -6.48 -1.01
CA GLY A 41 -0.43 -6.95 -0.32
C GLY A 41 -0.66 -7.24 1.17
N GLY A 42 -1.41 -6.39 1.87
CA GLY A 42 -1.77 -6.57 3.27
C GLY A 42 -2.65 -7.81 3.50
N ILE A 43 -3.65 -8.02 2.64
CA ILE A 43 -4.51 -9.21 2.69
C ILE A 43 -3.68 -10.47 2.44
N LEU A 44 -2.85 -10.47 1.39
CA LEU A 44 -2.00 -11.63 1.06
C LEU A 44 -1.04 -11.95 2.21
N GLY A 45 -0.38 -10.94 2.79
CA GLY A 45 0.50 -11.13 3.95
C GLY A 45 -0.26 -11.68 5.16
N GLY A 46 -1.45 -11.15 5.45
CA GLY A 46 -2.30 -11.63 6.54
C GLY A 46 -2.79 -13.06 6.34
N VAL A 47 -3.24 -13.42 5.13
CA VAL A 47 -3.64 -14.78 4.76
C VAL A 47 -2.45 -15.72 4.86
N LEU A 48 -1.29 -15.35 4.34
CA LEU A 48 -0.09 -16.16 4.39
C LEU A 48 0.32 -16.47 5.83
N TYR A 49 0.32 -15.44 6.69
CA TYR A 49 0.62 -15.63 8.10
C TYR A 49 -0.40 -16.53 8.78
N ARG A 50 -1.69 -16.25 8.61
CA ARG A 50 -2.77 -17.03 9.21
C ARG A 50 -2.77 -18.50 8.79
N THR A 51 -2.40 -18.79 7.54
CA THR A 51 -2.46 -20.15 6.99
C THR A 51 -1.20 -20.96 7.26
N LEU A 52 -0.03 -20.32 7.30
CA LEU A 52 1.25 -21.02 7.38
C LEU A 52 1.96 -20.89 8.73
N LEU A 53 1.72 -19.81 9.48
CA LEU A 53 2.57 -19.40 10.60
C LEU A 53 1.79 -19.23 11.92
N GLU A 54 0.50 -18.88 11.85
CA GLU A 54 -0.36 -18.77 13.03
C GLU A 54 -0.60 -20.15 13.65
N LYS A 55 0.00 -20.42 14.81
CA LYS A 55 -0.37 -21.57 15.65
C LYS A 55 -1.66 -21.24 16.40
N ARG A 56 -2.59 -22.19 16.36
CA ARG A 56 -3.84 -22.17 17.12
C ARG A 56 -3.77 -23.32 18.09
N ASP A 57 -3.34 -23.02 19.30
CA ASP A 57 -3.37 -23.96 20.43
C ASP A 57 -4.75 -23.91 21.11
#